data_AF-Q7X193-F1
#
_entry.id   AF-Q7X193-F1
#
_cell.length_a   1.000
_cell.length_b   1.000
_cell.length_c   1.000
_cell.angle_alpha   90.00
_cell.angle_beta   90.00
_cell.angle_gamma   90.00
#
_symmetry.space_group_name_H-M   'P 1'
#
loop_
_entity.id
_entity.type
_entity.pdbx_description
1 polymer ?
#
loop_
_entity_poly.entity_id
_entity_poly.type
_entity_poly.pdbx_seq_one_letter_code
_entity_poly.pdbx_strand_id
1 'polypeptide(L)'
;YHFGTPKIFLSDAIGPQSRILIHRNIFTIVHNLAPYLTLDPDPVPLVTSDGRLLWMIDAYTTSSHVPYSKEVPGPLAMINARSHFSGGHLPALRSWHREINMIHNPVRIIVDPQSGVPTFYVTDPSDPMIATYRAIFPDLYKPMEMMGSDLQSHLRFPPGIFSIIARVYESYHMTDPHTFFNREDLWSLPSRNEEPMSPYYTVMRLPGSAKEEYVLMLPYTPSQRQNLSAWLVGRSDGNHLGGM
;
A
#
# COMPACT_ATOMS: atom_id res chain seq x y z
N TYR A 1 -17.18 -16.42 24.84
CA TYR A 1 -16.03 -17.20 25.37
C TYR A 1 -14.96 -17.26 24.29
N HIS A 2 -14.02 -16.31 24.24
CA HIS A 2 -13.03 -16.23 23.15
C HIS A 2 -11.99 -17.36 23.13
N PHE A 3 -11.67 -17.97 24.28
CA PHE A 3 -10.57 -18.93 24.40
C PHE A 3 -10.99 -20.36 24.75
N GLY A 4 -12.27 -20.58 25.08
CA GLY A 4 -12.84 -21.93 25.26
C GLY A 4 -12.17 -22.84 26.30
N THR A 5 -11.33 -22.31 27.19
CA THR A 5 -10.58 -23.13 28.17
C THR A 5 -10.40 -22.42 29.51
N PRO A 6 -10.60 -23.14 30.65
CA PRO A 6 -10.28 -22.62 31.97
C PRO A 6 -8.78 -22.65 32.26
N LYS A 7 -7.96 -23.36 31.44
CA LYS A 7 -6.51 -23.49 31.65
C LYS A 7 -5.78 -22.15 31.69
N ILE A 8 -6.31 -21.11 31.03
CA ILE A 8 -5.72 -19.77 31.09
C ILE A 8 -5.75 -19.18 32.50
N PHE A 9 -6.74 -19.56 33.32
CA PHE A 9 -6.90 -19.04 34.69
C PHE A 9 -6.29 -19.95 35.76
N LEU A 10 -6.04 -21.21 35.42
CA LEU A 10 -5.66 -22.26 36.38
C LEU A 10 -4.24 -22.80 36.15
N SER A 11 -3.49 -22.26 35.19
CA SER A 11 -2.15 -22.73 34.87
C SER A 11 -1.10 -21.89 35.58
N ASP A 12 -0.23 -22.55 36.36
CA ASP A 12 0.94 -21.93 36.99
C ASP A 12 2.02 -21.50 35.99
N ALA A 13 1.89 -21.89 34.71
CA ALA A 13 2.77 -21.44 33.64
C ALA A 13 2.45 -20.01 33.16
N ILE A 14 1.31 -19.45 33.57
CA ILE A 14 0.88 -18.09 33.25
C ILE A 14 1.20 -17.20 34.45
N GLY A 15 2.20 -16.34 34.29
CA GLY A 15 2.64 -15.42 35.33
C GLY A 15 2.35 -13.95 34.99
N PRO A 16 2.76 -13.00 35.85
CA PRO A 16 2.53 -11.56 35.65
C PRO A 16 3.17 -10.99 34.36
N GLN A 17 4.16 -11.68 33.79
CA GLN A 17 4.84 -11.28 32.55
C GLN A 17 4.23 -11.92 31.29
N SER A 18 3.29 -12.86 31.45
CA SER A 18 2.65 -13.52 30.33
C SER A 18 1.74 -12.56 29.57
N ARG A 19 1.82 -12.58 28.24
CA ARG A 19 0.96 -11.78 27.36
C ARG A 19 0.13 -12.68 26.46
N ILE A 20 -1.12 -12.29 26.22
CA ILE A 20 -2.01 -12.96 25.26
C ILE A 20 -2.19 -12.05 24.05
N LEU A 21 -1.81 -12.54 22.88
CA LEU A 21 -2.09 -11.91 21.60
C LEU A 21 -3.50 -12.32 21.15
N ILE A 22 -4.48 -11.42 21.34
CA ILE A 22 -5.88 -11.64 20.95
C ILE A 22 -6.04 -11.54 19.43
N HIS A 23 -5.43 -10.51 18.83
CA HIS A 23 -5.41 -10.31 17.39
C HIS A 23 -4.02 -10.66 16.86
N ARG A 24 -3.96 -11.59 15.90
CA ARG A 24 -2.70 -11.97 15.22
C ARG A 24 -2.59 -11.41 13.81
N ASN A 25 -3.72 -11.06 13.21
CA ASN A 25 -3.74 -10.51 11.87
C ASN A 25 -3.36 -9.01 11.92
N ILE A 26 -2.26 -8.65 11.28
CA ILE A 26 -1.71 -7.29 11.29
C ILE A 26 -2.69 -6.25 10.75
N PHE A 27 -3.49 -6.59 9.73
CA PHE A 27 -4.53 -5.70 9.22
C PHE A 27 -5.63 -5.47 10.25
N THR A 28 -6.04 -6.51 10.98
CA THR A 28 -7.03 -6.37 12.05
C THR A 28 -6.52 -5.49 13.18
N ILE A 29 -5.26 -5.68 13.59
CA ILE A 29 -4.61 -4.84 14.62
C ILE A 29 -4.63 -3.37 14.20
N VAL A 30 -4.13 -3.09 13.00
CA VAL A 30 -4.04 -1.73 12.48
C VAL A 30 -5.41 -1.10 12.27
N HIS A 31 -6.33 -1.83 11.65
CA HIS A 31 -7.68 -1.34 11.38
C HIS A 31 -8.43 -1.01 12.67
N ASN A 32 -8.28 -1.81 13.73
CA ASN A 32 -8.93 -1.51 15.01
C ASN A 32 -8.43 -0.21 15.65
N LEU A 33 -7.21 0.23 15.34
CA LEU A 33 -6.61 1.45 15.89
C LEU A 33 -6.81 2.67 15.00
N ALA A 34 -6.71 2.48 13.68
CA ALA A 34 -6.89 3.53 12.69
C ALA A 34 -7.91 3.10 11.62
N PRO A 35 -9.21 2.95 11.99
CA PRO A 35 -10.28 2.54 11.10
C PRO A 35 -10.73 3.70 10.20
N TYR A 36 -9.83 4.58 9.80
CA TYR A 36 -10.03 5.71 8.87
C TYR A 36 -8.95 5.72 7.78
N LEU A 37 -7.95 4.83 7.89
CA LEU A 37 -6.93 4.61 6.88
C LEU A 37 -7.28 3.40 6.02
N THR A 38 -7.11 3.56 4.71
CA THR A 38 -7.19 2.46 3.74
C THR A 38 -5.83 1.77 3.69
N LEU A 39 -5.76 0.48 4.00
CA LEU A 39 -4.47 -0.24 4.04
C LEU A 39 -4.11 -0.79 2.66
N ASP A 40 -2.84 -0.70 2.28
CA ASP A 40 -2.31 -1.41 1.13
C ASP A 40 -2.39 -2.94 1.37
N PRO A 41 -2.86 -3.74 0.39
CA PRO A 41 -2.99 -5.18 0.57
C PRO A 41 -1.69 -5.97 0.51
N ASP A 42 -0.55 -5.36 0.14
CA ASP A 42 0.75 -6.04 -0.01
C ASP A 42 1.78 -5.60 1.07
N PRO A 43 1.60 -6.05 2.33
CA PRO A 43 2.50 -5.71 3.42
C PRO A 43 3.85 -6.41 3.24
N VAL A 44 4.92 -5.74 3.66
CA VAL A 44 6.30 -6.19 3.44
C VAL A 44 6.86 -6.80 4.72
N PRO A 45 7.39 -8.04 4.70
CA PRO A 45 8.23 -8.51 5.78
C PRO A 45 9.59 -7.81 5.73
N LEU A 46 10.03 -7.27 6.86
CA LEU A 46 11.31 -6.61 7.04
C LEU A 46 12.15 -7.40 8.04
N VAL A 47 13.44 -7.51 7.77
CA VAL A 47 14.41 -8.04 8.73
C VAL A 47 15.33 -6.91 9.11
N THR A 48 15.24 -6.46 10.36
CA THR A 48 16.12 -5.43 10.88
C THR A 48 17.55 -5.96 11.00
N SER A 49 18.51 -5.05 11.05
CA SER A 49 19.94 -5.32 11.24
C SER A 49 20.27 -6.14 12.50
N ASP A 50 19.44 -6.07 13.55
CA ASP A 50 19.53 -6.91 14.76
C ASP A 50 18.81 -8.27 14.64
N GLY A 51 18.28 -8.61 13.46
CA GLY A 51 17.67 -9.90 13.13
C GLY A 51 16.20 -10.04 13.52
N ARG A 52 15.51 -8.93 13.84
CA ARG A 52 14.07 -8.98 14.17
C ARG A 52 13.23 -8.93 12.90
N LEU A 53 12.17 -9.74 12.87
CA LEU A 53 11.18 -9.72 11.80
C LEU A 53 10.07 -8.73 12.14
N LEU A 54 9.83 -7.76 11.27
CA LEU A 54 8.76 -6.78 11.37
C LEU A 54 7.90 -6.81 10.10
N TRP A 55 6.68 -6.28 10.17
CA TRP A 55 5.86 -6.03 8.99
C TRP A 55 5.73 -4.53 8.75
N MET A 56 5.88 -4.10 7.50
CA MET A 56 5.56 -2.75 7.06
C MET A 56 4.28 -2.77 6.21
N ILE A 57 3.37 -1.84 6.51
CA ILE A 57 2.12 -1.66 5.77
C ILE A 57 2.02 -0.20 5.35
N ASP A 58 1.84 0.06 4.06
CA ASP A 58 1.49 1.38 3.55
C ASP A 58 0.00 1.64 3.83
N ALA A 59 -0.33 2.88 4.17
CA ALA A 59 -1.69 3.27 4.55
C ALA A 59 -2.06 4.61 3.92
N TYR A 60 -3.24 4.62 3.33
CA TYR A 60 -3.74 5.68 2.48
C TYR A 60 -4.84 6.48 3.14
N THR A 61 -4.88 7.77 2.83
CA THR A 61 -6.08 8.60 2.98
C THR A 61 -6.83 8.56 1.66
N THR A 62 -8.13 8.31 1.71
CA THR A 62 -8.98 8.17 0.51
C THR A 62 -10.26 8.96 0.66
N SER A 63 -10.79 9.46 -0.46
CA SER A 63 -12.10 10.12 -0.51
C SER A 63 -12.84 9.73 -1.79
N SER A 64 -14.17 9.75 -1.73
CA SER A 64 -15.08 9.66 -2.88
C SER A 64 -15.82 10.98 -3.12
N HIS A 65 -15.43 12.07 -2.44
CA HIS A 65 -16.17 13.33 -2.42
C HIS A 65 -15.42 14.49 -3.07
N VAL A 66 -14.32 14.24 -3.79
CA VAL A 66 -13.59 15.30 -4.49
C VAL A 66 -14.32 15.66 -5.79
N PRO A 67 -14.83 16.90 -5.93
CA PRO A 67 -15.61 17.29 -7.09
C PRO A 67 -14.76 17.22 -8.37
N TYR A 68 -15.41 16.90 -9.49
CA TYR A 68 -14.79 16.82 -10.82
C TYR A 68 -13.63 15.82 -10.95
N SER A 69 -13.46 14.92 -9.98
CA SER A 69 -12.43 13.88 -10.01
C SER A 69 -13.00 12.56 -10.53
N LYS A 70 -12.18 11.82 -11.29
CA LYS A 70 -12.58 10.54 -11.86
C LYS A 70 -12.65 9.48 -10.76
N GLU A 71 -13.79 8.82 -10.65
CA GLU A 71 -13.94 7.64 -9.79
C GLU A 71 -13.20 6.44 -10.39
N VAL A 72 -12.47 5.75 -9.51
CA VAL A 72 -11.72 4.53 -9.79
C VAL A 72 -11.96 3.54 -8.64
N PRO A 73 -11.91 2.22 -8.90
CA PRO A 73 -11.97 1.27 -7.80
C PRO A 73 -10.76 1.43 -6.85
N GLY A 74 -10.98 1.17 -5.56
CA GLY A 74 -9.96 1.33 -4.53
C GLY A 74 -8.80 0.32 -4.62
N PRO A 75 -7.73 0.47 -3.82
CA PRO A 75 -6.51 -0.32 -3.91
C PRO A 75 -6.71 -1.84 -3.91
N LEU A 76 -7.64 -2.36 -3.09
CA LEU A 76 -7.94 -3.79 -3.05
C LEU A 76 -8.51 -4.36 -4.34
N ALA A 77 -9.32 -3.58 -5.05
CA ALA A 77 -9.90 -4.02 -6.31
C ALA A 77 -8.88 -3.96 -7.46
N MET A 78 -7.77 -3.25 -7.26
CA MET A 78 -6.74 -3.03 -8.28
C MET A 78 -5.64 -4.09 -8.27
N ILE A 79 -5.46 -4.79 -7.17
CA ILE A 79 -4.48 -5.87 -7.07
C ILE A 79 -5.24 -7.19 -7.26
N ASN A 80 -4.82 -8.00 -8.23
CA ASN A 80 -5.41 -9.32 -8.45
C ASN A 80 -5.41 -10.07 -7.12
N ALA A 81 -6.57 -10.50 -6.63
CA ALA A 81 -6.74 -11.20 -5.35
C ALA A 81 -5.96 -12.54 -5.23
N ARG A 82 -5.15 -12.88 -6.24
CA ARG A 82 -4.17 -13.96 -6.24
C ARG A 82 -2.76 -13.54 -5.78
N SER A 83 -2.51 -12.24 -5.55
CA SER A 83 -1.27 -11.77 -4.93
C SER A 83 -1.20 -12.26 -3.48
N HIS A 84 -0.60 -13.43 -3.28
CA HIS A 84 -0.12 -14.02 -2.02
C HIS A 84 -1.09 -14.22 -0.82
N PHE A 85 -2.31 -13.67 -0.83
CA PHE A 85 -3.24 -13.68 0.32
C PHE A 85 -4.64 -14.21 -0.01
N SER A 86 -4.74 -15.16 -0.94
CA SER A 86 -5.99 -15.87 -1.30
C SER A 86 -6.60 -16.73 -0.17
N GLY A 87 -6.07 -16.69 1.06
CA GLY A 87 -6.56 -17.44 2.22
C GLY A 87 -7.24 -16.63 3.33
N GLY A 88 -7.25 -15.29 3.29
CA GLY A 88 -7.73 -14.46 4.39
C GLY A 88 -9.08 -13.81 4.11
N HIS A 89 -10.15 -14.28 4.76
CA HIS A 89 -11.33 -13.43 4.95
C HIS A 89 -10.90 -12.21 5.77
N LEU A 90 -10.77 -11.03 5.15
CA LEU A 90 -10.49 -9.77 5.84
C LEU A 90 -11.75 -8.87 5.83
N PRO A 91 -12.76 -9.13 6.70
CA PRO A 91 -13.93 -8.27 6.83
C PRO A 91 -13.57 -6.80 7.07
N ALA A 92 -12.51 -6.56 7.85
CA ALA A 92 -11.94 -5.24 8.14
C ALA A 92 -11.57 -4.44 6.88
N LEU A 93 -11.25 -5.14 5.79
CA LEU A 93 -10.88 -4.57 4.51
C LEU A 93 -12.05 -4.55 3.51
N ARG A 94 -13.22 -5.13 3.81
CA ARG A 94 -14.32 -5.19 2.83
C ARG A 94 -15.12 -3.88 2.70
N SER A 95 -15.15 -3.05 3.73
CA SER A 95 -15.95 -1.82 3.76
C SER A 95 -15.33 -0.63 3.02
N TRP A 96 -14.04 -0.67 2.65
CA TRP A 96 -13.34 0.54 2.21
C TRP A 96 -13.13 0.74 0.70
N HIS A 97 -13.83 0.09 -0.22
CA HIS A 97 -13.22 -0.04 -1.55
C HIS A 97 -14.13 -0.18 -2.76
N ARG A 98 -15.36 0.37 -2.75
CA ARG A 98 -16.10 0.30 -4.02
C ARG A 98 -15.50 1.28 -5.02
N GLU A 99 -15.49 2.57 -4.71
CA GLU A 99 -14.97 3.59 -5.61
C GLU A 99 -14.39 4.77 -4.80
N ILE A 100 -13.28 5.32 -5.26
CA ILE A 100 -12.62 6.50 -4.70
C ILE A 100 -12.29 7.46 -5.85
N ASN A 101 -12.16 8.74 -5.54
CA ASN A 101 -11.73 9.77 -6.49
C ASN A 101 -10.54 10.60 -5.98
N MET A 102 -9.99 10.23 -4.83
CA MET A 102 -8.74 10.76 -4.28
C MET A 102 -8.04 9.67 -3.45
N ILE A 103 -6.72 9.60 -3.58
CA ILE A 103 -5.86 8.74 -2.77
C ILE A 103 -4.50 9.42 -2.55
N HIS A 104 -4.04 9.48 -1.30
CA HIS A 104 -2.66 9.84 -0.95
C HIS A 104 -2.04 8.75 -0.08
N ASN A 105 -0.71 8.67 -0.01
CA ASN A 105 0.03 7.74 0.85
C ASN A 105 0.78 8.46 1.99
N PRO A 106 0.07 8.99 3.00
CA PRO A 106 0.68 9.79 4.04
C PRO A 106 1.20 8.98 5.24
N VAL A 107 0.99 7.66 5.29
CA VAL A 107 1.32 6.86 6.48
C VAL A 107 1.99 5.54 6.12
N ARG A 108 3.05 5.21 6.86
CA ARG A 108 3.65 3.87 6.92
C ARG A 108 3.55 3.30 8.32
N ILE A 109 3.23 2.03 8.42
CA ILE A 109 2.93 1.37 9.69
C ILE A 109 3.87 0.19 9.88
N ILE A 110 4.58 0.18 11.01
CA ILE A 110 5.43 -0.93 11.40
C ILE A 110 4.70 -1.75 12.45
N VAL A 111 4.55 -3.05 12.23
CA VAL A 111 3.93 -3.98 13.17
C VAL A 111 4.97 -5.02 13.58
N ASP A 112 5.29 -5.05 14.87
CA ASP A 112 6.07 -6.14 15.45
C ASP A 112 5.14 -7.34 15.71
N PRO A 113 5.36 -8.50 15.07
CA PRO A 113 4.49 -9.67 15.23
C PRO A 113 4.59 -10.31 16.62
N GLN A 114 5.64 -10.06 17.39
CA GLN A 114 5.81 -10.56 18.75
C GLN A 114 5.02 -9.74 19.77
N SER A 115 5.08 -8.41 19.67
CA SER A 115 4.36 -7.51 20.59
C SER A 115 2.93 -7.21 20.14
N GLY A 116 2.66 -7.27 18.83
CA GLY A 116 1.40 -6.86 18.22
C GLY A 116 1.15 -5.34 18.28
N VAL A 117 2.14 -4.54 18.66
CA VAL A 117 2.01 -3.08 18.80
C VAL A 117 2.42 -2.41 17.48
N PRO A 118 1.50 -1.74 16.77
CA PRO A 118 1.85 -0.98 15.58
C PRO A 118 2.44 0.38 15.94
N THR A 119 3.35 0.87 15.09
CA THR A 119 3.86 2.25 15.12
C THR A 119 3.54 2.92 13.80
N PHE A 120 2.85 4.06 13.85
CA PHE A 120 2.42 4.82 12.68
C PHE A 120 3.41 5.96 12.41
N TYR A 121 3.99 6.01 11.22
CA TYR A 121 4.90 7.06 10.77
C TYR A 121 4.24 7.87 9.66
N VAL A 122 4.27 9.19 9.78
CA VAL A 122 3.67 10.11 8.80
C VAL A 122 4.72 10.44 7.74
N THR A 123 4.52 9.95 6.52
CA THR A 123 5.39 10.17 5.36
C THR A 123 5.10 11.48 4.64
N ASP A 124 3.83 11.92 4.64
CA ASP A 124 3.42 13.20 4.08
C ASP A 124 2.63 14.00 5.12
N PRO A 125 3.28 14.90 5.88
CA PRO A 125 2.60 15.73 6.86
C PRO A 125 1.72 16.82 6.25
N SER A 126 1.79 17.04 4.92
CA SER A 126 0.99 18.04 4.22
C SER A 126 -0.40 17.54 3.79
N ASP A 127 -0.63 16.23 3.84
CA ASP A 127 -1.95 15.66 3.55
C ASP A 127 -3.00 16.19 4.56
N PRO A 128 -4.11 16.78 4.10
CA PRO A 128 -5.07 17.46 4.97
C PRO A 128 -5.84 16.48 5.88
N MET A 129 -6.07 15.25 5.40
CA MET A 129 -6.77 14.22 6.16
C MET A 129 -5.90 13.73 7.32
N ILE A 130 -4.63 13.43 7.06
CA ILE A 130 -3.70 12.98 8.10
C ILE A 130 -3.40 14.11 9.08
N ALA A 131 -3.27 15.36 8.62
CA ALA A 131 -3.11 16.51 9.50
C ALA A 131 -4.26 16.61 10.51
N THR A 132 -5.50 16.37 10.05
CA THR A 132 -6.69 16.33 10.91
C THR A 132 -6.62 15.17 11.92
N TYR A 133 -6.32 13.95 11.48
CA TYR A 133 -6.25 12.80 12.38
C TYR A 133 -5.11 12.90 13.40
N ARG A 134 -3.99 13.53 13.04
CA ARG A 134 -2.89 13.83 13.98
C ARG A 134 -3.32 14.81 15.07
N ALA A 135 -4.17 15.79 14.75
CA ALA A 135 -4.71 16.70 15.75
C ALA A 135 -5.68 15.99 16.71
N ILE A 136 -6.44 14.99 16.23
CA ILE A 136 -7.36 14.19 17.05
C ILE A 136 -6.61 13.16 17.91
N PHE A 137 -5.56 12.53 17.37
CA PHE A 137 -4.78 11.45 18.00
C PHE A 137 -3.29 11.80 18.06
N PRO A 138 -2.87 12.77 18.89
CA PRO A 138 -1.50 13.30 18.89
C PRO A 138 -0.43 12.26 19.22
N ASP A 139 -0.75 11.27 20.05
CA ASP A 139 0.21 10.24 20.50
C ASP A 139 0.30 9.04 19.55
N LEU A 140 -0.63 8.90 18.60
CA LEU A 140 -0.69 7.75 17.69
C LEU A 140 0.37 7.83 16.60
N TYR A 141 0.65 9.04 16.12
CA TYR A 141 1.46 9.30 14.94
C TYR A 141 2.84 9.82 15.30
N LYS A 142 3.86 9.20 14.71
CA LYS A 142 5.24 9.66 14.77
C LYS A 142 5.65 10.34 13.47
N PRO A 143 6.51 11.36 13.53
CA PRO A 143 7.11 11.94 12.34
C PRO A 143 8.06 10.92 11.67
N MET A 144 8.22 11.01 10.34
CA MET A 144 9.04 10.07 9.56
C MET A 144 10.49 10.01 10.04
N GLU A 145 11.01 11.13 10.54
CA GLU A 145 12.38 11.27 11.04
C GLU A 145 12.66 10.40 12.28
N MET A 146 11.61 9.96 13.00
CA MET A 146 11.75 9.01 14.10
C MET A 146 11.86 7.56 13.61
N MET A 147 11.63 7.29 12.32
CA MET A 147 11.89 5.97 11.75
C MET A 147 13.40 5.77 11.63
N GLY A 148 13.95 4.72 12.26
CA GLY A 148 15.38 4.44 12.18
C GLY A 148 15.86 4.22 10.74
N SER A 149 17.11 4.56 10.45
CA SER A 149 17.71 4.45 9.10
C SER A 149 17.63 3.04 8.52
N ASP A 150 17.73 2.02 9.38
CA ASP A 150 17.56 0.61 9.02
C ASP A 150 16.19 0.37 8.36
N LEU A 151 15.11 0.81 9.01
CA LEU A 151 13.75 0.71 8.47
C LEU A 151 13.54 1.58 7.22
N GLN A 152 14.15 2.78 7.20
CA GLN A 152 14.07 3.67 6.04
C GLN A 152 14.75 3.06 4.79
N SER A 153 15.77 2.22 4.97
CA SER A 153 16.46 1.55 3.86
C SER A 153 15.60 0.50 3.15
N HIS A 154 14.51 0.05 3.80
CA HIS A 154 13.58 -0.93 3.25
C HIS A 154 12.30 -0.32 2.66
N LEU A 155 12.22 1.01 2.58
CA LEU A 155 11.06 1.67 2.00
C LEU A 155 10.97 1.33 0.52
N ARG A 156 9.74 1.06 0.06
CA ARG A 156 9.43 0.82 -1.35
C ARG A 156 8.16 1.53 -1.77
N PHE A 157 8.00 1.79 -3.06
CA PHE A 157 6.76 2.34 -3.59
C PHE A 157 5.67 1.27 -3.58
N PRO A 158 4.47 1.51 -3.01
CA PRO A 158 3.49 0.45 -2.82
C PRO A 158 2.65 0.17 -4.08
N PRO A 159 2.29 -1.10 -4.32
CA PRO A 159 1.60 -1.51 -5.54
C PRO A 159 0.14 -1.05 -5.62
N GLY A 160 -0.53 -0.79 -4.50
CA GLY A 160 -1.95 -0.42 -4.51
C GLY A 160 -2.18 0.93 -5.16
N ILE A 161 -1.52 1.98 -4.66
CA ILE A 161 -1.60 3.32 -5.27
C ILE A 161 -0.99 3.35 -6.67
N PHE A 162 0.12 2.63 -6.90
CA PHE A 162 0.75 2.53 -8.22
C PHE A 162 -0.22 1.94 -9.26
N SER A 163 -0.98 0.89 -8.91
CA SER A 163 -1.96 0.29 -9.82
C SER A 163 -3.11 1.25 -10.16
N ILE A 164 -3.54 2.07 -9.19
CA ILE A 164 -4.54 3.12 -9.43
C ILE A 164 -3.99 4.15 -10.41
N ILE A 165 -2.79 4.64 -10.15
CA ILE A 165 -2.12 5.61 -11.03
C ILE A 165 -1.99 5.02 -12.44
N ALA A 166 -1.54 3.77 -12.55
CA ALA A 166 -1.40 3.10 -13.83
C ALA A 166 -2.72 3.02 -14.62
N ARG A 167 -3.85 2.76 -13.93
CA ARG A 167 -5.18 2.76 -14.54
C ARG A 167 -5.58 4.14 -15.04
N VAL A 168 -5.33 5.19 -14.25
CA VAL A 168 -5.62 6.57 -14.65
C VAL A 168 -4.82 6.95 -15.89
N TYR A 169 -3.55 6.56 -15.97
CA TYR A 169 -2.69 6.85 -17.11
C TYR A 169 -3.10 6.14 -18.41
N GLU A 170 -3.98 5.14 -18.39
CA GLU A 170 -4.51 4.52 -19.62
C GLU A 170 -5.17 5.54 -20.56
N SER A 171 -5.83 6.55 -19.98
CA SER A 171 -6.50 7.61 -20.74
C SER A 171 -5.94 9.01 -20.52
N TYR A 172 -5.41 9.31 -19.34
CA TYR A 172 -5.00 10.69 -18.99
C TYR A 172 -3.61 11.08 -19.50
N HIS A 173 -2.86 10.18 -20.13
CA HIS A 173 -1.65 10.57 -20.88
C HIS A 173 -1.99 11.33 -22.17
N MET A 174 -3.22 11.18 -22.68
CA MET A 174 -3.71 11.92 -23.85
C MET A 174 -4.12 13.34 -23.45
N THR A 175 -3.25 14.31 -23.73
CA THR A 175 -3.50 15.73 -23.41
C THR A 175 -4.29 16.48 -24.49
N ASP A 176 -4.34 15.97 -25.72
CA ASP A 176 -5.14 16.55 -26.80
C ASP A 176 -6.64 16.21 -26.62
N PRO A 177 -7.55 17.20 -26.57
CA PRO A 177 -8.98 16.94 -26.33
C PRO A 177 -9.66 16.09 -27.40
N HIS A 178 -9.26 16.20 -28.67
CA HIS A 178 -9.87 15.44 -29.76
C HIS A 178 -9.44 13.97 -29.66
N THR A 179 -8.14 13.71 -29.47
CA THR A 179 -7.59 12.38 -29.21
C THR A 179 -8.22 11.73 -27.97
N PHE A 180 -8.37 12.49 -26.88
CA PHE A 180 -8.99 12.01 -25.64
C PHE A 180 -10.47 11.64 -25.83
N PHE A 181 -11.25 12.51 -26.49
CA PHE A 181 -12.68 12.26 -26.74
C PHE A 181 -12.90 11.04 -27.63
N ASN A 182 -12.09 10.89 -28.67
CA ASN A 182 -12.17 9.77 -29.61
C ASN A 182 -11.47 8.50 -29.11
N ARG A 183 -10.70 8.58 -28.03
CA ARG A 183 -9.93 7.47 -27.43
C ARG A 183 -8.96 6.80 -28.43
N GLU A 184 -8.32 7.62 -29.26
CA GLU A 184 -7.50 7.17 -30.38
C GLU A 184 -6.17 6.53 -29.95
N ASP A 185 -5.63 6.92 -28.79
CA ASP A 185 -4.35 6.41 -28.25
C ASP A 185 -4.52 5.79 -26.85
N LEU A 186 -5.53 4.94 -26.68
CA LEU A 186 -5.69 4.23 -25.41
C LEU A 186 -4.54 3.25 -25.16
N TRP A 187 -3.93 3.36 -23.99
CA TRP A 187 -3.10 2.29 -23.45
C TRP A 187 -3.96 1.25 -22.75
N SER A 188 -3.48 0.01 -22.74
CA SER A 188 -4.04 -1.10 -22.00
C SER A 188 -2.95 -1.79 -21.19
N LEU A 189 -3.35 -2.32 -20.04
CA LEU A 189 -2.48 -3.22 -19.29
C LEU A 189 -2.39 -4.56 -20.01
N PRO A 190 -1.18 -5.10 -20.24
CA PRO A 190 -1.03 -6.41 -20.86
C PRO A 190 -1.66 -7.47 -19.98
N SER A 191 -2.23 -8.51 -20.60
CA SER A 191 -2.84 -9.62 -19.89
C SER A 191 -2.31 -10.96 -20.40
N ARG A 192 -2.30 -11.97 -19.53
CA ARG A 192 -1.98 -13.36 -19.87
C ARG A 192 -3.14 -14.24 -19.42
N ASN A 193 -3.74 -15.00 -20.35
CA ASN A 193 -4.95 -15.79 -20.08
C ASN A 193 -6.07 -14.95 -19.43
N GLU A 194 -6.32 -13.74 -19.97
CA GLU A 194 -7.30 -12.77 -19.47
C GLU A 194 -7.02 -12.20 -18.07
N GLU A 195 -5.91 -12.58 -17.42
CA GLU A 195 -5.47 -11.97 -16.17
C GLU A 195 -4.56 -10.78 -16.48
N PRO A 196 -4.93 -9.55 -16.06
CA PRO A 196 -4.06 -8.38 -16.21
C PRO A 196 -2.75 -8.60 -15.48
N MET A 197 -1.64 -8.16 -16.08
CA MET A 197 -0.33 -8.15 -15.45
C MET A 197 -0.38 -7.25 -14.21
N SER A 198 0.12 -7.75 -13.09
CA SER A 198 0.31 -6.96 -11.88
C SER A 198 1.66 -6.25 -11.91
N PRO A 199 1.79 -5.08 -11.26
CA PRO A 199 3.07 -4.43 -11.08
C PRO A 199 4.07 -5.38 -10.42
N TYR A 200 5.33 -5.31 -10.83
CA TYR A 200 6.39 -6.14 -10.25
C TYR A 200 7.63 -5.31 -9.96
N TYR A 201 8.34 -5.69 -8.90
CA TYR A 201 9.58 -5.06 -8.52
C TYR A 201 10.74 -5.62 -9.34
N THR A 202 11.64 -4.74 -9.77
CA THR A 202 12.86 -5.11 -10.50
C THR A 202 13.97 -4.11 -10.18
N VAL A 203 15.22 -4.52 -10.39
CA VAL A 203 16.38 -3.63 -10.36
C VAL A 203 16.76 -3.31 -11.79
N MET A 204 16.81 -2.03 -12.13
CA MET A 204 17.26 -1.61 -13.45
C MET A 204 17.79 -0.19 -13.47
N ARG A 205 18.58 0.12 -14.49
CA ARG A 205 19.04 1.49 -14.77
C ARG A 205 18.02 2.21 -15.65
N LEU A 206 17.41 3.25 -15.12
CA LEU A 206 16.45 4.09 -15.86
C LEU A 206 17.15 4.96 -16.91
N PRO A 207 16.48 5.30 -18.03
CA PRO A 207 17.01 6.25 -19.00
C PRO A 207 17.43 7.57 -18.32
N GLY A 208 18.64 8.04 -18.59
CA GLY A 208 19.20 9.25 -17.97
C GLY A 208 19.76 9.07 -16.56
N SER A 209 19.58 7.90 -15.91
CA SER A 209 20.21 7.61 -14.62
C SER A 209 21.60 6.99 -14.80
N ALA A 210 22.52 7.38 -13.92
CA ALA A 210 23.88 6.83 -13.87
C ALA A 210 23.96 5.51 -13.09
N LYS A 211 22.94 5.18 -12.29
CA LYS A 211 22.92 4.02 -11.39
C LYS A 211 21.66 3.18 -11.57
N GLU A 212 21.78 1.92 -11.20
CA GLU A 212 20.64 1.02 -11.07
C GLU A 212 19.80 1.43 -9.86
N GLU A 213 18.49 1.25 -9.96
CA GLU A 213 17.53 1.54 -8.91
C GLU A 213 16.55 0.37 -8.73
N TYR A 214 16.11 0.16 -7.49
CA TYR A 214 14.99 -0.70 -7.18
C TYR A 214 13.68 0.02 -7.51
N VAL A 215 12.90 -0.56 -8.42
CA VAL A 215 11.72 0.08 -8.98
C VAL A 215 10.53 -0.87 -9.05
N LEU A 216 9.33 -0.31 -8.94
CA LEU A 216 8.08 -0.97 -9.27
C LEU A 216 7.73 -0.66 -10.72
N MET A 217 7.49 -1.66 -11.56
CA MET A 217 7.31 -1.47 -13.00
C MET A 217 6.00 -2.09 -13.48
N LEU A 218 5.38 -1.46 -14.48
CA LEU A 218 4.29 -2.03 -15.25
C LEU A 218 4.37 -1.60 -16.73
N PRO A 219 4.47 -2.54 -17.68
CA PRO A 219 4.45 -2.22 -19.11
C PRO A 219 3.03 -1.90 -19.59
N TYR A 220 2.94 -1.10 -20.66
CA TYR A 220 1.72 -0.81 -21.41
C TYR A 220 1.81 -1.34 -22.85
N THR A 221 0.66 -1.77 -23.34
CA THR A 221 0.43 -2.10 -24.76
C THR A 221 -0.63 -1.16 -25.33
N PRO A 222 -0.60 -0.79 -26.62
CA PRO A 222 -1.72 -0.11 -27.25
C PRO A 222 -2.97 -0.99 -27.21
N SER A 223 -4.15 -0.40 -27.00
CA SER A 223 -5.43 -1.11 -26.84
C SER A 223 -5.79 -2.09 -27.98
N GLN A 224 -5.15 -1.99 -29.16
CA GLN A 224 -5.37 -2.87 -30.32
C GLN A 224 -4.11 -3.59 -30.84
N ARG A 225 -2.95 -3.49 -30.17
CA ARG A 225 -1.70 -4.12 -30.63
C ARG A 225 -0.96 -4.72 -29.44
N GLN A 226 -0.53 -5.98 -29.56
CA GLN A 226 0.21 -6.69 -28.51
C GLN A 226 1.72 -6.36 -28.49
N ASN A 227 2.11 -5.15 -28.90
CA ASN A 227 3.50 -4.70 -28.84
C ASN A 227 3.65 -3.75 -27.65
N LEU A 228 4.74 -3.89 -26.90
CA LEU A 228 5.06 -2.95 -25.83
C LEU A 228 5.27 -1.55 -26.40
N SER A 229 4.56 -0.56 -25.85
CA SER A 229 4.67 0.83 -26.29
C SER A 229 5.21 1.76 -25.21
N ALA A 230 4.94 1.47 -23.95
CA ALA A 230 5.42 2.27 -22.83
C ALA A 230 5.58 1.41 -21.57
N TRP A 231 6.12 2.00 -20.52
CA TRP A 231 6.28 1.41 -19.21
C TRP A 231 6.18 2.51 -18.17
N LEU A 232 5.41 2.26 -17.11
CA LEU A 232 5.35 3.09 -15.93
C LEU A 232 6.30 2.53 -14.88
N VAL A 233 7.00 3.42 -14.19
CA VAL A 233 7.96 3.08 -13.16
C VAL A 233 7.64 3.89 -11.90
N GLY A 234 7.63 3.24 -10.74
CA GLY A 234 7.60 3.87 -9.42
C GLY A 234 8.93 3.62 -8.70
N ARG A 235 9.65 4.68 -8.38
CA ARG A 235 10.99 4.61 -7.80
C ARG A 235 10.92 4.37 -6.29
N SER A 236 11.79 3.49 -5.78
CA SER A 236 11.80 3.09 -4.37
C SER A 236 13.02 3.57 -3.59
N ASP A 237 14.06 4.08 -4.26
CA ASP A 237 15.35 4.31 -3.61
C ASP A 237 15.52 5.74 -3.08
N GLY A 238 15.76 5.85 -1.77
CA GLY A 238 16.22 7.07 -1.10
C GLY A 238 15.36 8.29 -1.43
N ASN A 239 16.00 9.38 -1.88
CA ASN A 239 15.32 10.63 -2.23
C ASN A 239 14.41 10.52 -3.46
N HIS A 240 14.45 9.41 -4.21
CA HIS A 240 13.57 9.17 -5.34
C HIS A 240 12.31 8.41 -4.93
N LEU A 241 12.18 7.97 -3.68
CA LEU A 241 11.01 7.23 -3.20
C LEU A 241 9.72 7.98 -3.55
N GLY A 242 8.83 7.32 -4.29
CA GLY A 242 7.56 7.90 -4.72
C GLY A 242 7.60 8.71 -6.01
N GLY A 243 8.78 8.91 -6.60
CA GLY A 243 8.92 9.47 -7.94
C GLY A 243 8.44 8.47 -9.01
N MET A 244 7.85 9.00 -10.08
CA MET A 244 7.43 8.26 -11.27
C MET A 244 8.09 8.78 -12.53
#